data_AF-A0A6L6J7W6-F1
#
_entry.id   AF-A0A6L6J7W6-F1
#
_cell.length_a   1.000
_cell.length_b   1.000
_cell.length_c   1.000
_cell.angle_alpha   90.00
_cell.angle_beta   90.00
_cell.angle_gamma   90.00
#
_symmetry.space_group_name_H-M   'P 1'
#
loop_
_entity.id
_entity.type
_entity.pdbx_description
1 polymer ?
#
loop_
_entity_poly.entity_id
_entity_poly.type
_entity_poly.pdbx_seq_one_letter_code
_entity_poly.pdbx_strand_id
1 'polypeptide(L)'
;MNHRVLASVQRAPGFVRSLAAKILRRKFGAAYAFDAERFRDKRVLVLGPARTLDDDLSGIDIARFDVIVKMNNGLDTPIPALGADALRCDVLFHSLTDETRPVTPQGLLDAGVGVLVHRTPTKTAFLRTLMAAREYATCLEVKHVPCEVYLKLTGELEGACPTTGLVCSCFFLRAPVCEVAIMGFTFFSTSYVGGYDDAVCSDAVARQRIRDRGHHDPEREITLFRQEVAHARSSGVTVTLGRNVEHALEKAAQG
;
A
#
# COMPACT_ATOMS: atom_id res chain seq x y z
N MET A 1 -2.59 -13.32 22.29
CA MET A 1 -2.12 -12.32 23.27
C MET A 1 -3.31 -11.51 23.78
N ASN A 2 -3.43 -11.24 25.09
CA ASN A 2 -4.61 -10.61 25.74
C ASN A 2 -4.77 -9.11 25.36
N HIS A 3 -6.00 -8.64 25.09
CA HIS A 3 -6.35 -7.26 24.69
C HIS A 3 -5.82 -6.24 25.70
N ARG A 4 -5.95 -6.58 26.98
CA ARG A 4 -5.50 -5.73 28.08
C ARG A 4 -3.99 -5.50 28.02
N VAL A 5 -3.21 -6.51 27.62
CA VAL A 5 -1.74 -6.41 27.54
C VAL A 5 -1.32 -5.48 26.40
N LEU A 6 -1.88 -5.62 25.19
CA LEU A 6 -1.56 -4.75 24.07
C LEU A 6 -1.96 -3.29 24.33
N ALA A 7 -3.18 -3.08 24.84
CA ALA A 7 -3.70 -1.75 25.14
C ALA A 7 -2.93 -1.07 26.28
N SER A 8 -2.44 -1.84 27.27
CA SER A 8 -1.56 -1.33 28.33
C SER A 8 -0.18 -0.97 27.79
N VAL A 9 0.41 -1.78 26.90
CA VAL A 9 1.72 -1.49 26.27
C VAL A 9 1.66 -0.22 25.43
N GLN A 10 0.55 0.00 24.71
CA GLN A 10 0.39 1.19 23.86
C GLN A 10 0.31 2.49 24.67
N ARG A 11 -0.30 2.41 25.87
CA ARG A 11 -0.44 3.51 26.83
C ARG A 11 0.77 3.66 27.78
N ALA A 12 1.73 2.75 27.72
CA ALA A 12 2.90 2.79 28.57
C ALA A 12 3.86 3.95 28.20
N PRO A 13 4.73 4.39 29.13
CA PRO A 13 5.78 5.35 28.83
C PRO A 13 6.63 4.92 27.62
N GLY A 14 7.16 5.90 26.86
CA GLY A 14 7.82 5.66 25.58
C GLY A 14 8.92 4.60 25.61
N PHE A 15 9.75 4.56 26.67
CA PHE A 15 10.82 3.57 26.81
C PHE A 15 10.29 2.14 27.04
N VAL A 16 9.25 1.98 27.87
CA VAL A 16 8.59 0.69 28.11
C VAL A 16 7.93 0.19 26.83
N ARG A 17 7.19 1.08 26.15
CA ARG A 17 6.53 0.77 24.87
C ARG A 17 7.54 0.34 23.81
N SER A 18 8.68 1.03 23.72
CA SER A 18 9.76 0.70 22.79
C SER A 18 10.36 -0.68 23.07
N LEU A 19 10.67 -0.97 24.33
CA LEU A 19 11.21 -2.27 24.73
C LEU A 19 10.22 -3.41 24.47
N ALA A 20 8.96 -3.22 24.86
CA ALA A 20 7.89 -4.19 24.63
C ALA A 20 7.67 -4.43 23.12
N ALA A 21 7.62 -3.38 22.31
CA ALA A 21 7.50 -3.49 20.86
C ALA A 21 8.69 -4.28 20.26
N LYS A 22 9.91 -4.03 20.73
CA LYS A 22 11.11 -4.76 20.27
C LYS A 22 11.02 -6.25 20.60
N ILE A 23 10.59 -6.61 21.82
CA ILE A 23 10.41 -8.00 22.26
C ILE A 23 9.31 -8.68 21.43
N LEU A 24 8.15 -8.04 21.30
CA LEU A 24 7.02 -8.58 20.55
C LEU A 24 7.36 -8.75 19.07
N ARG A 25 8.06 -7.78 18.47
CA ARG A 25 8.55 -7.88 17.09
C ARG A 25 9.55 -9.02 16.92
N ARG A 26 10.50 -9.19 17.83
CA ARG A 26 11.45 -10.32 17.77
C ARG A 26 10.73 -11.67 17.86
N LYS A 27 9.68 -11.75 18.67
CA LYS A 27 8.93 -12.99 18.89
C LYS A 27 7.94 -13.32 17.75
N PHE A 28 7.26 -12.31 17.21
CA PHE A 28 6.11 -12.52 16.31
C PHE A 28 6.32 -11.95 14.91
N GLY A 29 7.30 -11.05 14.70
CA GLY A 29 7.46 -10.30 13.45
C GLY A 29 7.57 -11.17 12.20
N ALA A 30 8.27 -12.30 12.27
CA ALA A 30 8.38 -13.23 11.15
C ALA A 30 7.05 -13.92 10.81
N ALA A 31 6.28 -14.36 11.80
CA ALA A 31 4.99 -15.02 11.59
C ALA A 31 3.93 -14.09 10.96
N TYR A 32 4.06 -12.78 11.23
CA TYR A 32 3.21 -11.75 10.65
C TYR A 32 3.75 -11.18 9.34
N ALA A 33 4.96 -11.55 8.89
CA ALA A 33 5.52 -11.07 7.62
C ALA A 33 4.61 -11.45 6.45
N PHE A 34 4.38 -10.49 5.56
CA PHE A 34 3.66 -10.74 4.32
C PHE A 34 4.60 -11.45 3.35
N ASP A 35 4.24 -12.67 2.99
CA ASP A 35 5.08 -13.56 2.19
C ASP A 35 4.81 -13.35 0.69
N ALA A 36 5.84 -12.91 -0.03
CA ALA A 36 5.78 -12.68 -1.47
C ALA A 36 5.59 -13.98 -2.26
N GLU A 37 6.02 -15.13 -1.71
CA GLU A 37 5.89 -16.44 -2.35
C GLU A 37 4.43 -16.84 -2.61
N ARG A 38 3.48 -16.25 -1.88
CA ARG A 38 2.03 -16.43 -2.11
C ARG A 38 1.57 -15.95 -3.48
N PHE A 39 2.37 -15.12 -4.15
CA PHE A 39 2.08 -14.54 -5.46
C PHE A 39 2.86 -15.21 -6.58
N ARG A 40 3.50 -16.35 -6.31
CA ARG A 40 4.21 -17.12 -7.31
C ARG A 40 3.32 -17.42 -8.52
N ASP A 41 3.77 -17.01 -9.69
CA ASP A 41 3.10 -17.18 -10.99
C ASP A 41 1.70 -16.54 -11.07
N LYS A 42 1.36 -15.62 -10.16
CA LYS A 42 0.10 -14.88 -10.18
C LYS A 42 0.18 -13.64 -11.05
N ARG A 43 -0.98 -13.24 -11.59
CA ARG A 43 -1.21 -11.94 -12.21
C ARG A 43 -1.83 -10.99 -11.20
N VAL A 44 -1.12 -9.91 -10.88
CA VAL A 44 -1.53 -8.94 -9.86
C VAL A 44 -1.90 -7.60 -10.49
N LEU A 45 -3.06 -7.06 -10.13
CA LEU A 45 -3.49 -5.72 -10.50
C LEU A 45 -3.47 -4.80 -9.27
N VAL A 46 -2.61 -3.79 -9.29
CA VAL A 46 -2.46 -2.78 -8.24
C VAL A 46 -3.18 -1.51 -8.66
N LEU A 47 -4.17 -1.09 -7.86
CA LEU A 47 -5.05 0.04 -8.12
C LEU A 47 -4.76 1.18 -7.14
N GLY A 48 -4.07 2.20 -7.63
CA GLY A 48 -3.76 3.43 -6.90
C GLY A 48 -4.93 4.42 -6.90
N PRO A 49 -4.83 5.50 -6.12
CA PRO A 49 -5.95 6.40 -5.86
C PRO A 49 -6.10 7.56 -6.85
N ALA A 50 -5.21 7.71 -7.83
CA ALA A 50 -5.22 8.88 -8.72
C ALA A 50 -6.55 8.97 -9.50
N ARG A 51 -7.02 10.20 -9.76
CA ARG A 51 -8.23 10.43 -10.56
C ARG A 51 -8.18 9.82 -11.97
N THR A 52 -6.97 9.51 -12.45
CA THR A 52 -6.70 8.92 -13.77
C THR A 52 -6.91 7.41 -13.80
N LEU A 53 -7.33 6.79 -12.70
CA LEU A 53 -7.46 5.34 -12.59
C LEU A 53 -8.39 4.74 -13.65
N ASP A 54 -9.57 5.33 -13.88
CA ASP A 54 -10.52 4.81 -14.87
C ASP A 54 -9.94 4.89 -16.30
N ASP A 55 -9.22 5.97 -16.60
CA ASP A 55 -8.49 6.12 -17.87
C ASP A 55 -7.39 5.06 -18.02
N ASP A 56 -6.66 4.76 -16.94
CA ASP A 56 -5.59 3.77 -16.92
C ASP A 56 -6.11 2.33 -17.09
N LEU A 57 -7.33 2.07 -16.65
CA LEU A 57 -8.01 0.78 -16.80
C LEU A 57 -8.68 0.60 -18.16
N SER A 58 -8.80 1.67 -18.96
CA SER A 58 -9.40 1.60 -20.28
C SER A 58 -8.64 0.64 -21.21
N GLY A 59 -9.31 -0.41 -21.66
CA GLY A 59 -8.72 -1.43 -22.54
C GLY A 59 -7.95 -2.54 -21.83
N ILE A 60 -7.92 -2.55 -20.50
CA ILE A 60 -7.37 -3.65 -19.70
C ILE A 60 -8.47 -4.69 -19.44
N ASP A 61 -8.20 -5.95 -19.78
CA ASP A 61 -9.04 -7.07 -19.35
C ASP A 61 -8.76 -7.37 -17.87
N ILE A 62 -9.54 -6.76 -16.97
CA ILE A 62 -9.36 -6.91 -15.53
C ILE A 62 -9.66 -8.33 -15.05
N ALA A 63 -10.54 -9.06 -15.74
CA ALA A 63 -10.94 -10.40 -15.34
C ALA A 63 -9.80 -11.43 -15.41
N ARG A 64 -8.72 -11.12 -16.14
CA ARG A 64 -7.54 -11.99 -16.24
C ARG A 64 -6.65 -12.00 -15.00
N PHE A 65 -6.80 -11.04 -14.09
CA PHE A 65 -5.95 -10.89 -12.91
C PHE A 65 -6.46 -11.76 -11.76
N ASP A 66 -5.54 -12.50 -11.14
CA ASP A 66 -5.83 -13.38 -10.00
C ASP A 66 -6.08 -12.57 -8.72
N VAL A 67 -5.40 -11.44 -8.58
CA VAL A 67 -5.35 -10.65 -7.34
C VAL A 67 -5.51 -9.16 -7.66
N ILE A 68 -6.47 -8.53 -6.99
CA ILE A 68 -6.68 -7.09 -6.98
C ILE A 68 -6.16 -6.51 -5.67
N VAL A 69 -5.28 -5.52 -5.78
CA VAL A 69 -4.64 -4.85 -4.65
C VAL A 69 -5.06 -3.39 -4.59
N LYS A 70 -5.53 -2.95 -3.43
CA LYS A 70 -5.83 -1.53 -3.16
C LYS A 70 -5.05 -1.05 -1.94
N MET A 71 -5.17 0.24 -1.64
CA MET A 71 -4.55 0.83 -0.46
C MET A 71 -5.43 1.84 0.27
N ASN A 72 -5.27 1.89 1.59
CA ASN A 72 -5.91 2.85 2.49
C ASN A 72 -7.43 2.94 2.24
N ASN A 73 -7.94 4.14 1.93
CA ASN A 73 -9.34 4.44 1.68
C ASN A 73 -9.91 3.76 0.42
N GLY A 74 -9.05 3.13 -0.40
CA GLY A 74 -9.46 2.35 -1.56
C GLY A 74 -10.38 1.16 -1.21
N LEU A 75 -10.41 0.75 0.07
CA LEU A 75 -11.39 -0.19 0.58
C LEU A 75 -12.83 0.26 0.30
N ASP A 76 -13.13 1.54 0.54
CA ASP A 76 -14.49 2.09 0.42
C ASP A 76 -14.68 2.89 -0.88
N THR A 77 -13.70 2.84 -1.79
CA THR A 77 -13.75 3.56 -3.07
C THR A 77 -14.15 2.59 -4.18
N PRO A 78 -15.36 2.76 -4.76
CA PRO A 78 -15.80 1.94 -5.88
C PRO A 78 -14.97 2.25 -7.13
N ILE A 79 -14.62 1.22 -7.88
CA ILE A 79 -13.93 1.31 -9.16
C ILE A 79 -14.89 0.79 -10.22
N PRO A 80 -15.53 1.67 -11.01
CA PRO A 80 -16.57 1.30 -11.96
C PRO A 80 -16.15 0.21 -12.97
N ALA A 81 -14.88 0.19 -13.36
CA ALA A 81 -14.33 -0.80 -14.28
C ALA A 81 -14.41 -2.26 -13.77
N LEU A 82 -14.59 -2.47 -12.45
CA LEU A 82 -14.81 -3.80 -11.86
C LEU A 82 -16.28 -4.27 -11.95
N GLY A 83 -17.18 -3.44 -12.50
CA GLY A 83 -18.58 -3.79 -12.72
C GLY A 83 -19.34 -4.02 -11.41
N ALA A 84 -19.99 -5.18 -11.29
CA ALA A 84 -20.78 -5.55 -10.12
C ALA A 84 -19.94 -5.62 -8.83
N ASP A 85 -18.64 -5.89 -8.96
CA ASP A 85 -17.69 -6.02 -7.86
C ASP A 85 -16.85 -4.73 -7.70
N ALA A 86 -17.47 -3.55 -7.82
CA ALA A 86 -16.80 -2.25 -7.77
C ALA A 86 -15.86 -2.05 -6.55
N LEU A 87 -16.16 -2.70 -5.44
CA LEU A 87 -15.36 -2.63 -4.21
C LEU A 87 -14.28 -3.71 -4.11
N ARG A 88 -14.27 -4.73 -4.98
CA ARG A 88 -13.38 -5.90 -4.87
C ARG A 88 -11.94 -5.51 -4.57
N CYS A 89 -11.39 -6.13 -3.56
CA CYS A 89 -10.03 -5.95 -3.07
C CYS A 89 -9.61 -7.26 -2.41
N ASP A 90 -8.64 -7.98 -2.99
CA ASP A 90 -8.17 -9.24 -2.44
C ASP A 90 -7.09 -9.00 -1.36
N VAL A 91 -6.26 -7.97 -1.56
CA VAL A 91 -5.21 -7.54 -0.64
C VAL A 91 -5.27 -6.03 -0.42
N LEU A 92 -5.39 -5.60 0.84
CA LEU A 92 -5.42 -4.18 1.20
C LEU A 92 -4.12 -3.76 1.90
N PHE A 93 -3.34 -2.87 1.28
CA PHE A 93 -2.22 -2.22 1.96
C PHE A 93 -2.71 -1.00 2.76
N HIS A 94 -2.39 -0.93 4.06
CA HIS A 94 -2.96 0.10 4.93
C HIS A 94 -1.92 0.72 5.87
N SER A 95 -2.06 2.01 6.18
CA SER A 95 -1.18 2.72 7.14
C SER A 95 -1.56 2.46 8.60
N LEU A 96 -2.80 2.09 8.88
CA LEU A 96 -3.40 1.92 10.21
C LEU A 96 -3.19 3.18 11.09
N THR A 97 -3.50 4.32 10.50
CA THR A 97 -3.42 5.66 11.12
C THR A 97 -4.78 6.32 11.08
N ASP A 98 -5.00 7.30 11.95
CA ASP A 98 -6.24 8.08 11.96
C ASP A 98 -6.36 9.06 10.77
N GLU A 99 -5.32 9.14 9.92
CA GLU A 99 -5.35 9.91 8.66
C GLU A 99 -6.15 9.23 7.53
N THR A 100 -6.54 7.96 7.72
CA THR A 100 -7.32 7.16 6.77
C THR A 100 -8.66 6.81 7.39
N ARG A 101 -9.66 6.53 6.55
CA ARG A 101 -10.96 6.04 7.04
C ARG A 101 -10.77 4.80 7.90
N PRO A 102 -11.55 4.63 8.98
CA PRO A 102 -11.51 3.43 9.79
C PRO A 102 -11.84 2.19 8.96
N VAL A 103 -11.00 1.16 9.06
CA VAL A 103 -11.27 -0.14 8.45
C VAL A 103 -12.28 -0.89 9.33
N THR A 104 -13.41 -1.29 8.75
CA THR A 104 -14.44 -2.05 9.46
C THR A 104 -14.43 -3.52 9.04
N PRO A 105 -14.76 -4.47 9.93
CA PRO A 105 -14.89 -5.88 9.56
C PRO A 105 -15.89 -6.11 8.42
N GLN A 106 -17.01 -5.38 8.41
CA GLN A 106 -18.02 -5.50 7.36
C GLN A 106 -17.49 -5.00 6.02
N GLY A 107 -16.84 -3.82 5.98
CA GLY A 107 -16.25 -3.29 4.74
C GLY A 107 -15.18 -4.21 4.15
N LEU A 108 -14.37 -4.86 5.01
CA LEU A 108 -13.40 -5.87 4.58
C LEU A 108 -14.09 -7.10 3.94
N LEU A 109 -15.16 -7.59 4.54
CA LEU A 109 -15.92 -8.73 4.01
C LEU A 109 -16.64 -8.37 2.70
N ASP A 110 -17.30 -7.22 2.64
CA ASP A 110 -18.03 -6.74 1.46
C ASP A 110 -17.10 -6.53 0.26
N ALA A 111 -15.87 -6.06 0.50
CA ALA A 111 -14.85 -5.90 -0.53
C ALA A 111 -14.09 -7.21 -0.86
N GLY A 112 -14.31 -8.30 -0.12
CA GLY A 112 -13.63 -9.58 -0.35
C GLY A 112 -12.16 -9.62 0.10
N VAL A 113 -11.76 -8.78 1.05
CA VAL A 113 -10.35 -8.69 1.50
C VAL A 113 -9.95 -9.95 2.26
N GLY A 114 -9.04 -10.72 1.67
CA GLY A 114 -8.45 -11.89 2.32
C GLY A 114 -7.26 -11.55 3.21
N VAL A 115 -6.51 -10.47 2.89
CA VAL A 115 -5.33 -10.05 3.66
C VAL A 115 -5.26 -8.53 3.81
N LEU A 116 -5.11 -8.07 5.05
CA LEU A 116 -4.77 -6.68 5.39
C LEU A 116 -3.27 -6.57 5.66
N VAL A 117 -2.57 -5.74 4.92
CA VAL A 117 -1.11 -5.60 4.99
C VAL A 117 -0.74 -4.23 5.57
N HIS A 118 -0.15 -4.21 6.75
CA HIS A 118 0.35 -2.99 7.37
C HIS A 118 1.78 -2.66 6.90
N ARG A 119 2.00 -1.45 6.36
CA ARG A 119 3.33 -1.01 5.86
C ARG A 119 4.42 -0.83 6.92
N THR A 120 4.06 -0.81 8.21
CA THR A 120 4.95 -0.77 9.41
C THR A 120 6.21 0.10 9.28
N PRO A 121 6.07 1.44 9.38
CA PRO A 121 7.19 2.37 9.17
C PRO A 121 8.27 2.31 10.26
N THR A 122 7.94 1.83 11.46
CA THR A 122 8.86 1.81 12.60
C THR A 122 8.75 0.51 13.38
N LYS A 123 9.77 0.22 14.19
CA LYS A 123 9.76 -0.95 15.09
C LYS A 123 8.58 -0.93 16.06
N THR A 124 8.16 0.26 16.51
CA THR A 124 7.02 0.43 17.42
C THR A 124 5.68 0.35 16.70
N ALA A 125 5.62 0.67 15.40
CA ALA A 125 4.42 0.53 14.60
C ALA A 125 3.93 -0.92 14.51
N PHE A 126 4.80 -1.92 14.72
CA PHE A 126 4.41 -3.34 14.75
C PHE A 126 3.34 -3.64 15.82
N LEU A 127 3.25 -2.85 16.89
CA LEU A 127 2.17 -2.99 17.87
C LEU A 127 0.78 -2.78 17.23
N ARG A 128 0.66 -1.87 16.26
CA ARG A 128 -0.59 -1.66 15.51
C ARG A 128 -0.94 -2.87 14.67
N THR A 129 0.05 -3.55 14.06
CA THR A 129 -0.17 -4.83 13.36
C THR A 129 -0.79 -5.86 14.29
N LEU A 130 -0.25 -6.01 15.51
CA LEU A 130 -0.75 -7.00 16.48
C LEU A 130 -2.14 -6.66 17.01
N MET A 131 -2.46 -5.36 17.13
CA MET A 131 -3.81 -4.91 17.50
C MET A 131 -4.82 -5.20 16.39
N ALA A 132 -4.51 -4.79 15.15
CA ALA A 132 -5.34 -5.05 13.98
C ALA A 132 -5.52 -6.57 13.78
N ALA A 133 -4.46 -7.36 13.90
CA ALA A 133 -4.53 -8.82 13.81
C ALA A 133 -5.47 -9.46 14.81
N ARG A 134 -5.61 -8.86 15.98
CA ARG A 134 -6.56 -9.33 16.99
C ARG A 134 -7.98 -8.85 16.68
N GLU A 135 -8.13 -7.61 16.28
CA GLU A 135 -9.42 -6.99 15.94
C GLU A 135 -10.11 -7.70 14.77
N TYR A 136 -9.34 -8.04 13.74
CA TYR A 136 -9.84 -8.64 12.49
C TYR A 136 -9.64 -10.16 12.43
N ALA A 137 -9.26 -10.81 13.54
CA ALA A 137 -8.92 -12.23 13.59
C ALA A 137 -10.03 -13.17 13.09
N THR A 138 -11.29 -12.72 13.14
CA THR A 138 -12.46 -13.50 12.72
C THR A 138 -12.86 -13.30 11.27
N CYS A 139 -12.31 -12.28 10.59
CA CYS A 139 -12.66 -11.98 9.19
C CYS A 139 -11.50 -12.19 8.22
N LEU A 140 -10.26 -11.85 8.58
CA LEU A 140 -9.13 -11.96 7.66
C LEU A 140 -7.79 -12.16 8.36
N GLU A 141 -6.76 -12.40 7.55
CA GLU A 141 -5.38 -12.39 8.01
C GLU A 141 -4.78 -10.98 7.98
N VAL A 142 -4.20 -10.54 9.09
CA VAL A 142 -3.40 -9.31 9.11
C VAL A 142 -1.92 -9.69 9.01
N LYS A 143 -1.24 -9.10 8.03
CA LYS A 143 0.20 -9.21 7.82
C LYS A 143 0.87 -7.84 7.89
N HIS A 144 2.20 -7.81 7.85
CA HIS A 144 2.97 -6.58 7.67
C HIS A 144 4.07 -6.72 6.64
N VAL A 145 4.43 -5.59 6.05
CA VAL A 145 5.76 -5.43 5.46
C VAL A 145 6.74 -5.22 6.63
N PRO A 146 7.78 -6.07 6.78
CA PRO A 146 8.75 -5.90 7.85
C PRO A 146 9.36 -4.50 7.83
N CYS A 147 9.52 -3.88 9.00
CA CYS A 147 10.05 -2.51 9.07
C CYS A 147 11.47 -2.38 8.50
N GLU A 148 12.23 -3.46 8.44
CA GLU A 148 13.52 -3.53 7.76
C GLU A 148 13.41 -3.22 6.26
N VAL A 149 12.35 -3.70 5.61
CA VAL A 149 12.05 -3.40 4.20
C VAL A 149 11.68 -1.92 4.04
N TYR A 150 10.85 -1.38 4.95
CA TYR A 150 10.51 0.03 4.95
C TYR A 150 11.75 0.92 5.10
N LEU A 151 12.62 0.61 6.08
CA LEU A 151 13.86 1.35 6.32
C LEU A 151 14.84 1.25 5.15
N LYS A 152 14.87 0.11 4.45
CA LYS A 152 15.65 -0.03 3.21
C LYS A 152 15.14 0.92 2.14
N LEU A 153 13.83 0.95 1.89
CA LEU A 153 13.21 1.89 0.95
C LEU A 153 13.48 3.34 1.34
N THR A 154 13.41 3.69 2.64
CA THR A 154 13.79 5.03 3.13
C THR A 154 15.24 5.37 2.82
N GLY A 155 16.16 4.40 2.95
CA GLY A 155 17.56 4.58 2.55
C GLY A 155 17.73 4.79 1.04
N GLU A 156 17.02 4.00 0.23
CA GLU A 156 16.97 4.13 -1.24
C GLU A 156 16.36 5.49 -1.67
N LEU A 157 15.52 6.10 -0.84
CA LEU A 157 14.95 7.45 -1.00
C LEU A 157 15.76 8.55 -0.29
N GLU A 158 17.00 8.27 0.11
CA GLU A 158 17.89 9.23 0.75
C GLU A 158 17.26 9.93 1.97
N GLY A 159 16.53 9.16 2.79
CA GLY A 159 15.89 9.62 4.03
C GLY A 159 14.42 10.01 3.89
N ALA A 160 13.89 10.16 2.67
CA ALA A 160 12.46 10.41 2.49
C ALA A 160 11.62 9.16 2.84
N CYS A 161 10.46 9.39 3.45
CA CYS A 161 9.56 8.31 3.86
C CYS A 161 8.81 7.77 2.64
N PRO A 162 8.84 6.46 2.35
CA PRO A 162 8.05 5.90 1.27
C PRO A 162 6.55 5.94 1.61
N THR A 163 5.73 6.28 0.62
CA THR A 163 4.27 6.22 0.68
C THR A 163 3.76 4.77 0.78
N THR A 164 2.51 4.59 1.23
CA THR A 164 1.87 3.26 1.15
C THR A 164 1.86 2.72 -0.27
N GLY A 165 1.62 3.61 -1.25
CA GLY A 165 1.62 3.28 -2.66
C GLY A 165 2.97 2.73 -3.12
N LEU A 166 4.06 3.43 -2.82
CA LEU A 166 5.40 2.97 -3.18
C LEU A 166 5.77 1.65 -2.48
N VAL A 167 5.49 1.50 -1.19
CA VAL A 167 5.74 0.25 -0.46
C VAL A 167 4.99 -0.93 -1.11
N CYS A 168 3.72 -0.72 -1.49
CA CYS A 168 2.89 -1.71 -2.18
C CYS A 168 3.48 -2.07 -3.55
N SER A 169 3.78 -1.07 -4.37
CA SER A 169 4.33 -1.28 -5.71
C SER A 169 5.68 -2.00 -5.68
N CYS A 170 6.62 -1.57 -4.83
CA CYS A 170 7.91 -2.23 -4.68
C CYS A 170 7.77 -3.67 -4.17
N PHE A 171 6.78 -3.97 -3.32
CA PHE A 171 6.53 -5.33 -2.88
C PHE A 171 6.18 -6.25 -4.05
N PHE A 172 5.23 -5.85 -4.90
CA PHE A 172 4.80 -6.69 -6.03
C PHE A 172 5.79 -6.70 -7.21
N LEU A 173 6.52 -5.61 -7.44
CA LEU A 173 7.60 -5.58 -8.43
C LEU A 173 8.77 -6.51 -8.05
N ARG A 174 8.97 -6.78 -6.76
CA ARG A 174 9.99 -7.71 -6.23
C ARG A 174 9.45 -9.12 -5.94
N ALA A 175 8.14 -9.35 -6.10
CA ALA A 175 7.51 -10.63 -5.83
C ALA A 175 7.67 -11.60 -7.02
N PRO A 176 7.60 -12.93 -6.82
CA PRO A 176 7.70 -13.93 -7.89
C PRO A 176 6.43 -14.02 -8.75
N VAL A 177 5.81 -12.90 -9.13
CA VAL A 177 4.63 -12.84 -10.00
C VAL A 177 4.98 -13.13 -11.45
N CYS A 178 4.04 -13.64 -12.24
CA CYS A 178 4.22 -13.72 -13.69
C CYS A 178 3.87 -12.39 -14.38
N GLU A 179 2.97 -11.62 -13.77
CA GLU A 179 2.53 -10.31 -14.26
C GLU A 179 2.14 -9.38 -13.13
N VAL A 180 2.50 -8.09 -13.25
CA VAL A 180 1.99 -7.02 -12.42
C VAL A 180 1.53 -5.84 -13.28
N ALA A 181 0.29 -5.40 -13.07
CA ALA A 181 -0.28 -4.21 -13.65
C ALA A 181 -0.44 -3.13 -12.57
N ILE A 182 0.04 -1.91 -12.81
CA ILE A 182 0.00 -0.80 -11.85
C ILE A 182 -0.73 0.39 -12.48
N MET A 183 -1.87 0.75 -11.92
CA MET A 183 -2.82 1.73 -12.47
C MET A 183 -3.14 2.81 -11.44
N GLY A 184 -3.37 4.05 -11.85
CA GLY A 184 -3.78 5.12 -10.92
C GLY A 184 -2.67 5.62 -9.98
N PHE A 185 -1.42 5.62 -10.44
CA PHE A 185 -0.27 6.16 -9.70
C PHE A 185 0.34 7.37 -10.41
N THR A 186 0.04 8.56 -9.89
CA THR A 186 0.54 9.83 -10.45
C THR A 186 1.46 10.59 -9.48
N PHE A 187 1.93 9.94 -8.41
CA PHE A 187 2.90 10.49 -7.45
C PHE A 187 2.53 11.90 -6.92
N PHE A 188 1.26 12.07 -6.54
CA PHE A 188 0.67 13.34 -6.07
C PHE A 188 0.63 14.47 -7.11
N SER A 189 0.91 14.18 -8.38
CA SER A 189 0.79 15.17 -9.45
C SER A 189 -0.68 15.42 -9.85
N THR A 190 -1.61 14.53 -9.49
CA THR A 190 -3.05 14.69 -9.68
C THR A 190 -3.84 14.53 -8.38
N SER A 191 -5.08 15.01 -8.35
CA SER A 191 -6.06 14.67 -7.31
C SER A 191 -6.39 13.17 -7.30
N TYR A 192 -7.14 12.76 -6.28
CA TYR A 192 -7.65 11.40 -6.19
C TYR A 192 -8.98 11.21 -6.92
N VAL A 193 -9.32 9.95 -7.17
CA VAL A 193 -10.67 9.53 -7.60
C VAL A 193 -11.71 9.96 -6.57
N GLY A 194 -12.91 10.30 -7.04
CA GLY A 194 -14.01 10.75 -6.17
C GLY A 194 -14.33 9.74 -5.07
N GLY A 195 -14.55 10.21 -3.85
CA GLY A 195 -14.84 9.36 -2.70
C GLY A 195 -13.63 8.64 -2.09
N TYR A 196 -12.41 8.84 -2.61
CA TYR A 196 -11.19 8.33 -1.95
C TYR A 196 -10.77 9.21 -0.77
N ASP A 197 -10.62 10.52 -1.00
CA ASP A 197 -10.39 11.52 0.03
C ASP A 197 -10.86 12.89 -0.53
N ASP A 198 -12.07 13.28 -0.15
CA ASP A 198 -12.74 14.46 -0.70
C ASP A 198 -12.03 15.77 -0.35
N ALA A 199 -11.12 15.76 0.63
CA ALA A 199 -10.26 16.90 0.93
C ALA A 199 -9.21 17.14 -0.17
N VAL A 200 -8.89 16.15 -1.01
CA VAL A 200 -7.96 16.29 -2.14
C VAL A 200 -8.72 16.42 -3.45
N CYS A 201 -9.46 17.53 -3.58
CA CYS A 201 -10.36 17.78 -4.70
C CYS A 201 -9.70 18.36 -5.96
N SER A 202 -8.40 18.69 -5.92
CA SER A 202 -7.68 19.22 -7.08
C SER A 202 -6.19 18.86 -7.09
N ASP A 203 -5.57 18.92 -8.26
CA ASP A 203 -4.13 18.65 -8.43
C ASP A 203 -3.28 19.63 -7.61
N ALA A 204 -3.71 20.88 -7.50
CA ALA A 204 -3.03 21.89 -6.69
C ALA A 204 -3.05 21.50 -5.20
N VAL A 205 -4.18 21.01 -4.70
CA VAL A 205 -4.32 20.54 -3.31
C VAL A 205 -3.50 19.28 -3.07
N ALA A 206 -3.45 18.33 -4.01
CA ALA A 206 -2.60 17.14 -3.90
C ALA A 206 -1.11 17.52 -3.76
N ARG A 207 -0.64 18.43 -4.61
CA ARG A 207 0.74 18.95 -4.57
C ARG A 207 1.02 19.79 -3.31
N GLN A 208 0.04 20.55 -2.82
CA GLN A 208 0.22 21.30 -1.58
C GLN A 208 0.32 20.36 -0.37
N ARG A 209 -0.55 19.35 -0.29
CA ARG A 209 -0.57 18.39 0.81
C ARG A 209 0.74 17.61 0.94
N ILE A 210 1.36 17.23 -0.20
CA ILE A 210 2.64 16.52 -0.15
C ILE A 210 3.77 17.45 0.33
N ARG A 211 3.75 18.73 -0.08
CA ARG A 211 4.68 19.75 0.44
C ARG A 211 4.50 19.99 1.93
N ASP A 212 3.27 20.14 2.40
CA ASP A 212 2.95 20.39 3.81
C ASP A 212 3.39 19.25 4.72
N ARG A 213 3.30 18.01 4.22
CA ARG A 213 3.78 16.83 4.94
C ARG A 213 5.30 16.84 5.08
N GLY A 214 6.04 17.35 4.10
CA GLY A 214 7.48 17.60 4.17
C GLY A 214 8.40 16.38 4.37
N HIS A 215 7.84 15.17 4.50
CA HIS A 215 8.58 13.93 4.75
C HIS A 215 8.55 12.94 3.58
N HIS A 216 7.85 13.27 2.51
CA HIS A 216 7.78 12.50 1.26
C HIS A 216 8.46 13.28 0.15
N ASP A 217 9.09 12.57 -0.79
CA ASP A 217 9.73 13.16 -1.96
C ASP A 217 9.26 12.43 -3.23
N PRO A 218 8.26 12.99 -3.95
CA PRO A 218 7.70 12.36 -5.14
C PRO A 218 8.71 12.09 -6.26
N GLU A 219 9.73 12.94 -6.43
CA GLU A 219 10.72 12.78 -7.50
C GLU A 219 11.63 11.58 -7.22
N ARG A 220 12.02 11.42 -5.95
CA ARG A 220 12.75 10.23 -5.50
C ARG A 220 11.89 8.97 -5.59
N GLU A 221 10.60 9.05 -5.22
CA GLU A 221 9.68 7.91 -5.36
C GLU A 221 9.52 7.48 -6.82
N ILE A 222 9.40 8.44 -7.76
CA ILE A 222 9.35 8.16 -9.20
C ILE A 222 10.63 7.47 -9.68
N THR A 223 11.78 8.00 -9.26
CA THR A 223 13.09 7.46 -9.66
C THR A 223 13.25 6.01 -9.20
N LEU A 224 12.96 5.73 -7.93
CA LEU A 224 13.01 4.37 -7.39
C LEU A 224 11.97 3.46 -8.08
N PHE A 225 10.74 3.92 -8.25
CA PHE A 225 9.70 3.15 -8.94
C PHE A 225 10.13 2.75 -10.35
N ARG A 226 10.73 3.67 -11.12
CA ARG A 226 11.25 3.39 -12.47
C ARG A 226 12.33 2.30 -12.46
N GLN A 227 13.24 2.36 -11.48
CA GLN A 227 14.29 1.34 -11.31
C GLN A 227 13.69 -0.03 -11.00
N GLU A 228 12.69 -0.10 -10.11
CA GLU A 228 12.00 -1.35 -9.76
C GLU A 228 11.22 -1.93 -10.95
N VAL A 229 10.56 -1.10 -11.75
CA VAL A 229 9.90 -1.53 -13.00
C VAL A 229 10.90 -2.12 -13.98
N ALA A 230 12.04 -1.45 -14.19
CA ALA A 230 13.09 -1.94 -15.07
C ALA A 230 13.67 -3.28 -14.56
N HIS A 231 13.90 -3.39 -13.25
CA HIS A 231 14.41 -4.62 -12.64
C HIS A 231 13.42 -5.79 -12.78
N ALA A 232 12.14 -5.57 -12.49
CA ALA A 232 11.10 -6.59 -12.64
C ALA A 232 10.99 -7.09 -14.09
N ARG A 233 10.96 -6.17 -15.06
CA ARG A 233 10.97 -6.50 -16.50
C ARG A 233 12.21 -7.31 -16.88
N SER A 234 13.40 -6.92 -16.40
CA SER A 234 14.65 -7.65 -16.66
C SER A 234 14.70 -9.05 -16.03
N SER A 235 13.90 -9.27 -14.98
CA SER A 235 13.77 -10.56 -14.29
C SER A 235 12.69 -11.46 -14.89
N GLY A 236 12.09 -11.07 -16.02
CA GLY A 236 11.09 -11.86 -16.75
C GLY A 236 9.63 -11.60 -16.33
N VAL A 237 9.39 -10.63 -15.43
CA VAL A 237 8.02 -10.25 -15.04
C VAL A 237 7.39 -9.38 -16.12
N THR A 238 6.16 -9.69 -16.52
CA THR A 238 5.39 -8.79 -17.38
C THR A 238 4.89 -7.62 -16.54
N VAL A 239 5.37 -6.41 -16.83
CA VAL A 239 4.96 -5.19 -16.10
C VAL A 239 4.18 -4.25 -17.02
N THR A 240 2.90 -4.08 -16.72
CA THR A 240 2.00 -3.13 -17.39
C THR A 240 1.79 -1.91 -16.50
N LEU A 241 2.02 -0.72 -17.04
CA LEU A 241 1.73 0.54 -16.36
C LEU A 241 0.56 1.23 -17.06
N GLY A 242 -0.30 1.87 -16.27
CA GLY A 242 -1.35 2.73 -16.82
C GLY A 242 -0.75 3.86 -17.66
N ARG A 243 -1.46 4.32 -18.68
CA ARG A 243 -0.96 5.37 -19.58
C ARG A 243 -0.56 6.64 -18.82
N ASN A 244 -1.31 7.01 -17.79
CA ASN A 244 -1.06 8.19 -16.99
C ASN A 244 0.06 7.95 -15.96
N VAL A 245 0.29 6.68 -15.59
CA VAL A 245 1.46 6.28 -14.80
C VAL A 245 2.72 6.47 -15.64
N GLU A 246 2.77 5.92 -16.86
CA GLU A 246 3.89 6.13 -17.80
C GLU A 246 4.14 7.62 -18.04
N HIS A 247 3.08 8.40 -18.31
CA HIS A 247 3.20 9.85 -18.49
C HIS A 247 3.77 10.56 -17.26
N ALA A 248 3.37 10.15 -16.04
CA ALA A 248 3.92 10.72 -14.81
C ALA A 248 5.42 10.38 -14.66
N LEU A 249 5.85 9.18 -15.06
CA LEU A 249 7.26 8.80 -15.07
C LEU A 249 8.06 9.58 -16.11
N GLU A 250 7.54 9.79 -17.31
CA GLU A 250 8.21 10.53 -18.39
C GLU A 250 8.38 12.00 -18.05
N LYS A 251 7.32 12.64 -17.53
CA LYS A 251 7.34 14.07 -17.18
C LYS A 251 8.40 14.38 -16.13
N ALA A 252 8.57 13.51 -15.15
CA ALA A 252 9.60 13.65 -14.11
C ALA A 252 11.02 13.36 -14.62
N ALA A 253 11.19 12.76 -15.80
CA ALA A 253 12.52 12.61 -16.42
C ALA A 253 12.95 13.84 -17.22
N GLN A 254 12.04 14.79 -17.47
CA GLN A 254 12.27 16.00 -18.26
C GLN A 254 12.48 17.26 -17.39
N GLY A 255 12.25 17.16 -16.08
CA GLY A 255 12.51 18.23 -15.10
C GLY A 255 13.79 17.95 -14.33
#